data_AF-A0A482U1Q2-F1
#
_entry.id   AF-A0A482U1Q2-F1
#
_cell.length_a   1.000
_cell.length_b   1.000
_cell.length_c   1.000
_cell.angle_alpha   90.00
_cell.angle_beta   90.00
_cell.angle_gamma   90.00
#
_symmetry.space_group_name_H-M   'P 1'
#
loop_
_entity.id
_entity.type
_entity.pdbx_description
1 polymer ?
#
loop_
_entity_poly.entity_id
_entity_poly.type
_entity_poly.pdbx_seq_one_letter_code
_entity_poly.pdbx_strand_id
1 'polypeptide(L)'
;MNIEAYKNQIIKKLIDVQDKKLLEQIEAVLNGNPIVAYTPEGKSLTKYQYIEHIESISESVADGAETYTSEQVRSHILSQKK
;
A
#
# COMPACT_ATOMS: atom_id res chain seq x y z
N MET A 1 -22.93 -19.69 -5.13
CA MET A 1 -22.90 -18.54 -4.18
C MET A 1 -23.93 -17.52 -4.65
N ASN A 2 -24.87 -17.10 -3.81
CA ASN A 2 -25.86 -16.09 -4.21
C ASN A 2 -25.24 -14.70 -4.05
N ILE A 3 -24.91 -14.06 -5.17
CA ILE A 3 -24.25 -12.74 -5.22
C ILE A 3 -25.11 -11.66 -4.56
N GLU A 4 -26.43 -11.73 -4.72
CA GLU A 4 -27.37 -10.77 -4.15
C GLU A 4 -27.40 -10.88 -2.62
N ALA A 5 -27.43 -12.09 -2.08
CA ALA A 5 -27.33 -12.33 -0.65
C ALA A 5 -26.02 -11.76 -0.07
N TYR A 6 -24.91 -11.90 -0.80
CA TYR A 6 -23.60 -11.37 -0.38
C TYR A 6 -23.54 -9.83 -0.44
N LYS A 7 -24.12 -9.21 -1.48
CA LYS A 7 -24.26 -7.74 -1.56
C LYS A 7 -25.05 -7.19 -0.37
N ASN A 8 -26.16 -7.83 -0.02
CA ASN A 8 -26.98 -7.43 1.13
C ASN A 8 -26.22 -7.53 2.47
N GLN A 9 -25.32 -8.50 2.62
CA GLN A 9 -24.45 -8.59 3.80
C GLN A 9 -23.44 -7.43 3.87
N ILE A 10 -22.87 -7.03 2.73
CA ILE A 10 -21.94 -5.89 2.67
C ILE A 10 -22.67 -4.59 3.01
N ILE A 11 -23.84 -4.36 2.43
CA ILE A 11 -24.66 -3.15 2.69
C ILE A 11 -24.95 -3.02 4.19
N LYS A 12 -25.37 -4.11 4.85
CA LYS A 12 -25.63 -4.10 6.30
C LYS A 12 -24.39 -3.70 7.10
N LYS A 13 -23.22 -4.24 6.77
CA LYS A 13 -21.97 -3.88 7.43
C LYS A 13 -21.61 -2.41 7.23
N LEU A 14 -21.84 -1.86 6.04
CA LEU A 14 -21.54 -0.46 5.73
C LEU A 14 -22.43 0.53 6.48
N ILE A 15 -23.70 0.20 6.69
CA ILE A 15 -24.65 1.04 7.44
C ILE A 15 -24.16 1.30 8.88
N ASP A 16 -23.50 0.31 9.50
CA ASP A 16 -23.04 0.40 10.89
C ASP A 16 -21.68 1.11 11.04
N VAL A 17 -20.96 1.37 9.94
CA VAL A 17 -19.63 2.03 9.99
C VAL A 17 -19.80 3.53 10.18
N GLN A 18 -19.28 4.05 11.29
CA GLN A 18 -19.22 5.50 11.56
C GLN A 18 -17.83 6.11 11.30
N ASP A 19 -16.81 5.29 11.07
CA ASP A 19 -15.46 5.76 10.75
C ASP A 19 -15.40 6.24 9.30
N LYS A 20 -15.38 7.57 9.13
CA LYS A 20 -15.28 8.21 7.82
C LYS A 20 -14.05 7.76 7.03
N LYS A 21 -12.90 7.57 7.69
CA LYS A 21 -11.66 7.17 7.02
C LYS A 21 -11.75 5.75 6.47
N LEU A 22 -12.45 4.86 7.18
CA LEU A 22 -12.73 3.51 6.69
C LEU A 22 -13.68 3.55 5.48
N LEU A 23 -14.70 4.40 5.50
CA LEU A 23 -15.61 4.57 4.35
C LEU A 23 -14.88 5.10 3.10
N GLU A 24 -13.97 6.06 3.27
CA GLU A 24 -13.11 6.57 2.18
C GLU A 24 -12.23 5.47 1.58
N GLN A 25 -11.67 4.58 2.40
CA GLN A 25 -10.88 3.44 1.91
C GLN A 25 -11.74 2.44 1.13
N ILE A 26 -12.97 2.17 1.59
CA ILE A 26 -13.91 1.29 0.90
C ILE A 26 -14.31 1.90 -0.46
N GLU A 27 -14.62 3.19 -0.50
CA GLU A 27 -14.91 3.91 -1.74
C GLU A 27 -13.75 3.84 -2.72
N ALA A 28 -12.51 4.05 -2.26
CA ALA A 28 -11.32 3.95 -3.10
C ALA A 28 -11.16 2.55 -3.73
N VAL A 29 -11.42 1.49 -2.96
CA VAL A 29 -11.41 0.10 -3.48
C VAL A 29 -12.50 -0.10 -4.53
N LEU A 30 -13.73 0.35 -4.26
CA LEU A 30 -14.87 0.22 -5.18
C LEU A 30 -14.66 1.01 -6.48
N ASN A 31 -13.98 2.15 -6.41
CA ASN A 31 -13.63 2.99 -7.56
C ASN A 31 -12.40 2.49 -8.34
N GLY A 32 -11.84 1.33 -7.97
CA GLY A 32 -10.68 0.76 -8.67
C GLY A 32 -9.36 1.49 -8.37
N ASN A 33 -9.33 2.35 -7.35
CA ASN A 33 -8.16 3.08 -6.89
C ASN A 33 -7.70 2.64 -5.48
N PRO A 34 -7.54 1.32 -5.21
CA PRO A 34 -7.16 0.86 -3.89
C PRO A 34 -5.75 1.34 -3.53
N ILE A 35 -5.57 1.73 -2.27
CA ILE A 35 -4.24 1.90 -1.66
C ILE A 35 -3.66 0.50 -1.45
N VAL A 36 -2.45 0.27 -1.95
CA VAL A 36 -1.78 -1.05 -1.90
C VAL A 36 -0.50 -1.04 -1.08
N ALA A 37 0.08 0.13 -0.84
CA ALA A 37 1.33 0.28 -0.10
C ALA A 37 1.42 1.64 0.61
N TYR A 38 2.37 1.76 1.53
CA TYR A 38 2.75 3.01 2.17
C TYR A 38 4.26 3.21 2.04
N THR A 39 4.71 4.45 1.82
CA THR A 39 6.12 4.81 1.86
C THR A 39 6.64 4.82 3.30
N PRO A 40 7.97 4.83 3.53
CA PRO A 40 8.54 4.97 4.88
C PRO A 40 8.05 6.22 5.64
N GLU A 41 7.69 7.28 4.92
CA GLU A 41 7.14 8.53 5.47
C GLU A 41 5.62 8.44 5.75
N GLY A 42 5.00 7.29 5.48
CA GLY A 42 3.57 7.04 5.70
C GLY A 42 2.65 7.52 4.57
N LYS A 43 3.19 7.88 3.40
CA LYS A 43 2.38 8.29 2.24
C LYS A 43 1.72 7.06 1.60
N SER A 44 0.41 7.09 1.40
CA SER A 44 -0.33 6.03 0.72
C SER A 44 -0.04 6.01 -0.78
N LEU A 45 0.13 4.81 -1.34
CA LEU A 45 0.30 4.57 -2.77
C LEU A 45 -0.87 3.76 -3.33
N THR A 46 -1.50 4.25 -4.39
CA THR A 46 -2.42 3.44 -5.21
C THR A 46 -1.65 2.38 -6.00
N LYS A 47 -2.36 1.42 -6.60
CA LYS A 47 -1.71 0.41 -7.47
C LYS A 47 -0.84 1.03 -8.56
N TYR A 48 -1.34 2.04 -9.25
CA TYR A 48 -0.59 2.74 -10.30
C TYR A 48 0.67 3.40 -9.73
N GLN A 49 0.51 4.17 -8.65
CA GLN A 49 1.63 4.87 -8.01
C GLN A 49 2.69 3.90 -7.45
N TYR A 50 2.26 2.73 -6.96
CA TYR A 50 3.18 1.70 -6.51
C TYR A 50 4.00 1.11 -7.66
N ILE A 51 3.37 0.80 -8.80
CA ILE A 51 4.07 0.31 -9.99
C ILE A 51 5.07 1.35 -10.49
N GLU A 52 4.63 2.59 -10.67
CA GLU A 52 5.49 3.71 -11.08
C GLU A 52 6.66 3.91 -10.12
N HIS A 53 6.43 3.78 -8.81
CA HIS A 53 7.49 3.88 -7.81
C HIS A 53 8.55 2.78 -7.98
N ILE A 54 8.14 1.52 -8.15
CA ILE A 54 9.06 0.40 -8.36
C ILE A 54 9.82 0.54 -9.68
N GLU A 55 9.15 0.96 -10.76
CA GLU A 55 9.78 1.21 -12.06
C GLU A 55 10.84 2.30 -11.94
N SER A 56 10.54 3.41 -11.26
CA SER A 56 11.52 4.49 -11.06
C SER A 56 12.76 4.05 -10.27
N ILE A 57 12.59 3.14 -9.29
CA ILE A 57 13.72 2.53 -8.56
C ILE A 57 14.53 1.66 -9.51
N SER A 58 13.87 0.83 -10.32
CA SER A 58 14.54 -0.04 -11.28
C SER A 58 15.36 0.75 -12.30
N GLU A 59 14.81 1.85 -12.82
CA GLU A 59 15.52 2.76 -13.73
C GLU A 59 16.72 3.41 -13.04
N SER A 60 16.53 3.91 -11.82
CA SER A 60 17.62 4.51 -11.03
C SER A 60 18.77 3.52 -10.79
N VAL A 61 18.45 2.25 -10.50
CA VAL A 61 19.45 1.19 -10.34
C VAL A 61 20.17 0.91 -11.66
N ALA A 62 19.44 0.88 -12.79
CA ALA A 62 20.05 0.73 -14.12
C ALA A 62 20.99 1.89 -14.46
N ASP A 63 20.66 3.11 -14.02
CA ASP A 63 21.47 4.32 -14.16
C ASP A 63 22.65 4.41 -13.17
N GLY A 64 22.85 3.38 -12.35
CA GLY A 64 24.01 3.26 -11.45
C GLY A 64 23.79 3.81 -10.04
N ALA A 65 22.54 3.94 -9.59
CA ALA A 65 22.26 4.24 -8.19
C ALA A 65 22.92 3.22 -7.25
N GLU A 66 23.41 3.70 -6.11
CA GLU A 66 24.02 2.86 -5.09
C GLU A 66 22.98 1.88 -4.52
N THR A 67 23.37 0.61 -4.40
CA THR A 67 22.54 -0.44 -3.81
C THR A 67 23.27 -1.09 -2.64
N TYR A 68 22.49 -1.63 -1.71
CA TYR A 68 23.04 -2.31 -0.54
C TYR A 68 22.54 -3.73 -0.47
N THR A 69 23.44 -4.66 -0.14
CA THR A 69 23.09 -6.03 0.20
C THR A 69 22.33 -6.09 1.52
N SER A 70 21.55 -7.16 1.71
CA SER A 70 20.84 -7.37 2.97
C SER A 70 21.76 -7.41 4.18
N GLU A 71 23.00 -7.88 4.03
CA GLU A 71 24.01 -7.90 5.11
C GLU A 71 24.47 -6.50 5.50
N GLN A 72 24.71 -5.61 4.53
CA GLN A 72 25.07 -4.21 4.78
C GLN A 72 23.94 -3.48 5.51
N VAL A 73 22.71 -3.65 5.04
CA VAL A 73 21.51 -3.04 5.68
C VAL A 73 21.33 -3.57 7.10
N ARG A 74 21.42 -4.90 7.30
CA ARG A 74 21.29 -5.52 8.63
C ARG A 74 22.35 -5.01 9.59
N SER A 75 23.60 -4.92 9.15
CA SER A 75 24.71 -4.44 9.98
C SER A 75 24.51 -2.99 10.40
N HIS A 76 24.03 -2.14 9.49
CA HIS A 76 23.72 -0.74 9.78
C HIS A 76 22.59 -0.57 10.81
N ILE A 77 21.49 -1.32 10.67
CA ILE A 77 20.36 -1.24 11.62
C ILE A 77 20.77 -1.71 13.02
N LEU A 78 21.57 -2.79 13.10
CA LEU A 78 22.00 -3.34 14.39
C LEU A 78 23.06 -2.47 15.10
N SER A 79 23.86 -1.71 14.36
CA SER A 79 24.85 -0.81 14.94
C SER A 79 24.24 0.46 15.54
N GLN A 80 23.08 0.91 15.04
CA GLN A 80 22.36 2.09 15.57
C GLN A 80 21.62 1.85 16.90
N LYS A 81 21.50 0.60 17.37
CA LYS A 81 20.82 0.25 18.63
C LYS A 81 21.75 0.19 19.86
N LYS A 82 22.98 0.69 19.77
CA LYS A 82 23.92 0.85 20.89
C LYS A 82 24.00 2.31 21.32
#